data_AF-A0A6G2DFW3-F1
#
_entry.id   AF-A0A6G2DFW3-F1
#
_cell.length_a   1.000
_cell.length_b   1.000
_cell.length_c   1.000
_cell.angle_alpha   90.00
_cell.angle_beta   90.00
_cell.angle_gamma   90.00
#
_symmetry.space_group_name_H-M   'P 1'
#
loop_
_entity.id
_entity.type
_entity.pdbx_description
1 polymer ?
#
loop_
_entity_poly.entity_id
_entity_poly.type
_entity_poly.pdbx_seq_one_letter_code
_entity_poly.pdbx_strand_id
1 'polypeptide(L)'
;IAARFDCALPSVWAVLKQIKVILKKTTSFREQKPEKVSEFLDILDNLKDLPVLYIDETGINRYLYRPYAGAPRGEKVYDKISGRRFERTNEVEQKLNGSFLIRYIDSQIRE
;
A
#
# COMPACT_ATOMS: atom_id res chain seq x y z
N ILE A 1 13.52 18.89 -12.44
CA ILE A 1 12.53 19.76 -13.11
C ILE A 1 12.82 21.22 -12.79
N ALA A 2 12.69 21.68 -11.54
CA ALA A 2 13.02 23.05 -11.13
C ALA A 2 14.39 23.54 -11.66
N ALA A 3 15.47 22.78 -11.41
CA ALA A 3 16.82 23.12 -11.90
C ALA A 3 16.97 23.11 -13.43
N ARG A 4 16.12 22.38 -14.17
CA ARG A 4 16.14 22.35 -15.65
C ARG A 4 15.55 23.62 -16.25
N PHE A 5 14.62 24.25 -15.52
CA PHE A 5 13.88 25.44 -15.93
C PHE A 5 14.34 26.71 -15.19
N ASP A 6 15.43 26.61 -14.42
CA ASP A 6 15.97 27.70 -13.59
C ASP A 6 14.88 28.42 -12.76
N CYS A 7 14.00 27.64 -12.12
CA CYS A 7 12.87 28.19 -11.40
C CYS A 7 12.68 27.55 -10.02
N ALA A 8 11.95 28.25 -9.16
CA ALA A 8 11.65 27.77 -7.82
C ALA A 8 10.67 26.58 -7.83
N LEU A 9 10.84 25.65 -6.89
CA LEU A 9 9.96 24.48 -6.68
C LEU A 9 8.46 24.83 -6.59
N PRO A 10 8.04 25.91 -5.90
CA PRO A 10 6.64 26.33 -5.86
C PRO A 10 6.06 26.66 -7.24
N SER A 11 6.85 27.27 -8.13
CA SER A 11 6.42 27.62 -9.48
C SER A 11 6.14 26.38 -10.32
N VAL A 12 6.96 25.33 -10.19
CA VAL A 12 6.71 24.04 -10.82
C VAL A 12 5.40 23.43 -10.31
N TRP A 13 5.15 23.50 -9.00
CA TRP A 13 3.94 22.93 -8.41
C TRP A 13 2.66 23.65 -8.87
N ALA A 14 2.71 24.98 -8.98
CA ALA A 14 1.61 25.79 -9.49
C ALA A 14 1.23 25.37 -10.92
N VAL A 15 2.22 25.19 -11.79
CA VAL A 15 2.00 24.75 -13.18
C VAL A 15 1.45 23.33 -13.23
N LEU A 16 2.04 22.38 -12.49
CA LEU A 16 1.56 20.98 -12.43
C LEU A 16 0.10 20.90 -11.99
N LYS A 17 -0.30 21.75 -11.03
CA LYS A 17 -1.68 21.87 -10.56
C LYS A 17 -2.61 22.43 -11.65
N GLN A 18 -2.16 23.44 -12.40
CA GLN A 18 -2.92 24.04 -13.51
C GLN A 18 -3.18 23.02 -14.63
N ILE A 19 -2.18 22.21 -14.99
CA ILE A 19 -2.32 21.15 -16.00
C ILE A 19 -2.95 19.85 -15.47
N LYS A 20 -3.49 19.86 -14.24
CA LYS A 20 -4.14 18.73 -13.57
C LYS A 20 -3.26 17.48 -13.47
N VAL A 21 -1.94 17.62 -13.41
CA VAL A 21 -1.03 16.51 -13.11
C VAL A 21 -0.93 16.35 -11.60
N ILE A 22 -1.26 15.16 -11.10
CA ILE A 22 -1.24 14.84 -9.67
C ILE A 22 -0.15 13.81 -9.40
N LEU A 23 0.55 13.98 -8.27
CA LEU A 23 1.48 12.97 -7.77
C LEU A 23 0.70 11.83 -7.11
N LYS A 24 0.35 10.81 -7.89
CA LYS A 24 -0.28 9.58 -7.39
C LYS A 24 0.34 8.37 -8.06
N LYS A 25 0.97 7.53 -7.25
CA LYS A 25 1.54 6.26 -7.67
C LYS A 25 0.79 5.12 -6.99
N THR A 26 0.37 4.15 -7.77
CA THR A 26 -0.17 2.87 -7.31
C THR A 26 0.94 1.85 -7.41
N THR A 27 1.32 1.24 -6.30
CA THR A 27 2.41 0.28 -6.25
C THR A 27 1.89 -1.13 -6.00
N SER A 28 2.43 -2.11 -6.72
CA SER A 28 2.30 -3.53 -6.40
C SER A 28 3.67 -4.11 -6.01
N PHE A 29 3.68 -5.30 -5.42
CA PHE A 29 4.91 -5.98 -5.03
C PHE A 29 5.50 -6.75 -6.20
N ARG A 30 6.83 -6.71 -6.33
CA ARG A 30 7.56 -7.50 -7.36
C ARG A 30 7.47 -9.00 -7.08
N GLU A 31 7.38 -9.34 -5.81
CA GLU A 31 7.37 -10.70 -5.28
C GLU A 31 6.04 -11.42 -5.54
N GLN A 32 5.00 -10.68 -5.96
CA GLN A 32 3.69 -11.24 -6.26
C GLN A 32 3.74 -12.13 -7.50
N LYS A 33 3.25 -13.37 -7.37
CA LYS A 33 3.09 -14.32 -8.47
C LYS A 33 1.60 -14.38 -8.86
N PRO A 34 1.22 -13.96 -10.09
CA PRO A 34 -0.19 -13.87 -10.48
C PRO A 34 -0.90 -15.23 -10.48
N GLU A 35 -0.19 -16.29 -10.87
CA GLU A 35 -0.72 -17.67 -10.90
C GLU A 35 -1.20 -18.14 -9.52
N LYS A 36 -0.43 -17.85 -8.47
CA LYS A 36 -0.81 -18.19 -7.09
C LYS A 36 -1.99 -17.35 -6.59
N VAL A 37 -2.12 -16.13 -7.09
CA VAL A 37 -3.24 -15.26 -6.73
C VAL A 37 -4.52 -15.80 -7.36
N SER A 38 -4.50 -16.20 -8.63
CA SER A 38 -5.67 -16.80 -9.27
C SER A 38 -6.08 -18.12 -8.61
N GLU A 39 -5.13 -19.02 -8.37
CA GLU A 39 -5.41 -20.31 -7.71
C GLU A 39 -6.05 -20.12 -6.33
N PHE A 40 -5.55 -19.14 -5.56
CA PHE A 40 -6.11 -18.84 -4.24
C PHE A 40 -7.53 -18.26 -4.31
N LEU A 41 -7.82 -17.41 -5.31
CA LEU A 41 -9.16 -16.87 -5.52
C LEU A 41 -10.15 -17.97 -5.87
N ASP A 42 -9.77 -18.95 -6.70
CA ASP A 42 -10.61 -20.10 -7.04
C ASP A 42 -10.93 -20.94 -5.80
N ILE A 43 -9.96 -21.13 -4.90
CA ILE A 43 -10.20 -21.82 -3.62
C ILE A 43 -11.17 -21.03 -2.73
N LEU A 44 -11.02 -19.71 -2.65
CA LEU A 44 -11.90 -18.86 -1.85
C LEU A 44 -13.35 -18.90 -2.35
N ASP A 45 -13.56 -18.93 -3.66
CA ASP A 45 -14.91 -19.03 -4.25
C ASP A 45 -15.63 -20.33 -3.85
N ASN A 46 -14.88 -21.42 -3.64
CA ASN A 46 -15.41 -22.70 -3.17
C ASN A 46 -15.77 -22.69 -1.67
N LEU A 47 -15.26 -21.72 -0.89
CA LEU A 47 -15.44 -21.65 0.57
C LEU A 47 -16.39 -20.53 1.01
N LYS A 48 -17.06 -19.86 0.06
CA LYS A 48 -17.89 -18.65 0.30
C LYS A 48 -19.01 -18.82 1.33
N ASP A 49 -19.52 -20.03 1.52
CA ASP A 49 -20.67 -20.31 2.38
C ASP A 49 -20.27 -20.68 3.83
N LEU A 50 -18.97 -20.75 4.13
CA LEU A 50 -18.46 -21.07 5.46
C LEU A 50 -18.26 -19.81 6.32
N PRO A 51 -18.42 -19.91 7.66
CA PRO A 51 -18.06 -18.83 8.56
C PRO A 51 -16.54 -18.59 8.49
N VAL A 52 -16.14 -17.36 8.21
CA VAL A 52 -14.72 -17.00 8.06
C VAL A 52 -14.21 -16.25 9.29
N LEU A 53 -13.24 -16.88 9.95
CA LEU A 53 -12.40 -16.23 10.96
C LEU A 53 -11.14 -15.69 10.27
N TYR A 54 -11.04 -14.38 10.15
CA TYR A 54 -9.85 -13.70 9.66
C TYR A 54 -8.90 -13.47 10.82
N ILE A 55 -7.68 -13.99 10.71
CA ILE A 55 -6.57 -13.68 11.61
C ILE A 55 -5.52 -12.99 10.77
N ASP A 56 -5.16 -11.76 11.13
CA ASP A 56 -4.15 -11.01 10.40
C ASP A 56 -3.21 -10.30 11.37
N GLU A 57 -1.93 -10.25 10.99
CA GLU A 57 -0.92 -9.45 11.66
C GLU A 57 -0.58 -8.26 10.76
N THR A 58 -0.91 -7.07 11.22
CA THR A 58 -0.59 -5.82 10.56
C THR A 58 0.62 -5.16 11.22
N GLY A 59 1.73 -5.06 10.49
CA GLY A 59 2.90 -4.28 10.90
C GLY A 59 2.79 -2.81 10.47
N ILE A 60 2.53 -1.92 11.43
CA ILE A 60 2.48 -0.47 11.24
C ILE A 60 3.91 0.07 11.11
N ASN A 61 4.24 0.58 9.92
CA ASN A 61 5.52 1.23 9.67
C ASN A 61 5.57 2.59 10.38
N ARG A 62 6.68 2.89 11.06
CA ARG A 62 6.95 4.23 11.61
C ARG A 62 7.25 5.29 10.55
N TYR A 63 7.43 4.87 9.29
CA TYR A 63 7.83 5.74 8.18
C TYR A 63 6.82 5.71 7.02
N LEU A 64 6.47 6.89 6.51
CA LEU A 64 5.67 7.03 5.30
C LEU A 64 6.56 6.99 4.05
N TYR A 65 6.78 5.79 3.51
CA TYR A 65 7.48 5.64 2.22
C TYR A 65 6.47 5.64 1.06
N ARG A 66 6.42 6.75 0.31
CA ARG A 66 5.63 6.82 -0.93
C ARG A 66 6.48 7.37 -2.07
N PRO A 67 6.90 6.53 -3.03
CA PRO A 67 7.55 7.04 -4.23
C PRO A 67 6.57 7.91 -5.02
N TYR A 68 6.99 9.13 -5.37
CA TYR A 68 6.18 10.06 -6.16
C TYR A 68 6.27 9.69 -7.64
N ALA A 69 5.12 9.67 -8.32
CA ALA A 69 5.05 9.66 -9.78
C ALA A 69 3.91 10.60 -10.20
N GLY A 70 4.14 11.35 -11.28
CA GLY A 70 3.14 12.27 -11.83
C GLY A 70 2.36 11.62 -12.97
N ALA A 71 1.05 11.78 -12.95
CA ALA A 71 0.17 11.47 -14.09
C ALA A 71 -0.98 12.49 -14.15
N PRO A 72 -1.64 12.65 -15.31
CA PRO A 72 -2.89 13.37 -15.40
C PRO A 72 -3.92 12.88 -14.37
N ARG A 73 -4.75 13.79 -13.88
CA ARG A 73 -5.79 13.49 -12.90
C ARG A 73 -6.74 12.42 -13.46
N GLY A 74 -6.78 11.27 -12.80
CA GLY A 74 -7.62 10.12 -13.18
C GLY A 74 -6.80 8.93 -13.66
N GLU A 75 -5.57 9.16 -14.10
CA GLU A 75 -4.66 8.11 -14.53
C GLU A 75 -3.84 7.59 -13.35
N LYS A 76 -3.73 6.25 -13.27
CA LYS A 76 -2.91 5.58 -12.26
C LYS A 76 -1.53 5.32 -12.84
N VAL A 77 -0.48 5.77 -12.14
CA VAL A 77 0.87 5.29 -12.44
C VAL A 77 1.11 3.99 -11.69
N TYR A 78 1.32 2.91 -12.44
CA TYR A 78 1.66 1.62 -11.88
C TYR A 78 3.18 1.45 -11.82
N ASP A 79 3.67 0.92 -10.71
CA ASP A 79 5.04 0.45 -10.61
C ASP A 79 5.13 -0.71 -9.63
N LYS A 80 6.13 -1.56 -9.82
CA LYS A 80 6.40 -2.66 -8.89
C LYS A 80 7.53 -2.26 -7.96
N ILE A 81 7.26 -2.26 -6.65
CA ILE A 81 8.26 -2.02 -5.62
C ILE A 81 8.69 -3.35 -4.98
N SER A 82 9.95 -3.44 -4.58
CA SER A 82 10.39 -4.52 -3.71
C SER A 82 9.95 -4.28 -2.27
N GLY A 83 9.73 -5.36 -1.54
CA GLY A 83 9.53 -5.32 -0.09
C GLY A 83 10.72 -4.64 0.60
N ARG A 84 10.44 -3.79 1.59
CA ARG A 84 11.45 -3.15 2.43
C ARG A 84 11.21 -3.49 3.89
N ARG A 85 12.29 -3.67 4.65
CA ARG A 85 12.23 -3.85 6.10
C ARG A 85 12.40 -2.50 6.77
N PHE A 86 11.48 -2.17 7.65
CA PHE A 86 11.51 -0.98 8.50
C PHE A 86 11.24 -1.42 9.93
N GLU A 87 11.60 -0.56 10.88
CA GLU A 87 11.11 -0.67 12.25
C GLU A 87 9.58 -0.53 12.27
N ARG A 88 8.91 -1.44 12.98
CA ARG A 88 7.46 -1.63 12.95
C ARG A 88 6.90 -1.88 14.33
N THR A 89 5.68 -1.42 14.53
CA THR A 89 4.81 -1.89 15.62
C THR A 89 3.87 -2.91 15.03
N ASN A 90 3.77 -4.09 15.64
CA ASN A 90 2.92 -5.15 15.13
C ASN A 90 1.60 -5.16 15.90
N GLU A 91 0.52 -5.33 15.16
CA GLU A 91 -0.82 -5.48 15.68
C GLU A 91 -1.41 -6.77 15.13
N VAL A 92 -1.98 -7.60 16.00
CA VAL A 92 -2.67 -8.82 15.64
C VAL A 92 -4.17 -8.62 15.87
N GLU A 93 -4.96 -8.85 14.82
CA GLU A 93 -6.41 -8.75 14.86
C GLU A 93 -7.05 -10.09 14.48
N GLN A 94 -8.11 -10.44 15.22
CA GLN A 94 -8.99 -11.55 14.86
C GLN A 94 -10.40 -11.02 14.62
N LYS A 95 -10.99 -11.35 13.47
CA LYS A 95 -12.34 -10.94 13.06
C LYS A 95 -13.16 -12.13 12.62
N LEU A 96 -14.37 -12.27 13.15
CA LEU A 96 -15.35 -13.26 12.70
C LEU A 96 -16.48 -12.52 11.99
N ASN A 97 -16.73 -12.86 10.73
CA ASN A 97 -17.82 -12.28 9.92
C ASN A 97 -17.83 -10.73 9.94
N GLY A 98 -16.66 -10.10 10.01
CA GLY A 98 -16.50 -8.64 10.06
C GLY A 98 -16.52 -8.01 11.46
N SER A 99 -16.85 -8.76 12.52
CA SER A 99 -16.79 -8.28 13.90
C SER A 99 -15.47 -8.66 14.58
N PHE A 100 -14.88 -7.72 15.32
CA PHE A 100 -13.65 -7.96 16.08
C PHE A 100 -13.90 -8.90 17.25
N LEU A 101 -13.06 -9.92 17.38
CA LEU A 101 -13.03 -10.82 18.54
C LEU A 101 -11.89 -10.44 19.49
N ILE A 102 -10.68 -10.29 18.95
CA ILE A 102 -9.47 -10.03 19.73
C ILE A 102 -8.57 -9.06 18.96
N ARG A 103 -7.99 -8.10 19.70
CA ARG A 103 -6.95 -7.19 19.21
C ARG A 103 -5.80 -7.20 20.20
N TYR A 104 -4.59 -7.43 19.72
CA TYR A 104 -3.37 -7.42 20.52
C TYR A 104 -2.33 -6.54 19.84
N ILE A 105 -1.65 -5.69 20.60
CA ILE A 105 -0.58 -4.83 20.08
C ILE A 105 0.72 -5.28 20.75
N ASP A 106 1.66 -5.75 19.93
CA ASP A 106 2.99 -6.07 20.40
C ASP A 106 3.93 -4.87 20.21
N SER A 107 4.48 -4.39 21.31
CA SER A 107 5.46 -3.31 21.33
C SER A 107 6.87 -3.85 21.58
N GLN A 108 7.23 -4.97 20.96
CA GLN A 108 8.57 -5.52 21.07
C GLN A 108 9.50 -4.88 20.03
N ILE A 109 10.17 -3.81 20.44
CA ILE A 109 11.45 -3.39 19.86
C ILE A 109 12.45 -4.50 20.21
N ARG A 110 12.92 -5.25 19.22
CA ARG A 110 14.13 -6.07 19.37
C ARG A 110 15.32 -5.23 18.95
N GLU A 111 16.22 -4.99 19.90
CA GLU A 111 17.57 -4.43 19.70
C GLU A 111 18.38 -5.26 18.68
#